data_AF-A0A2E3NTW8-F1
#
_entry.id   AF-A0A2E3NTW8-F1
#
_cell.length_a   1.000
_cell.length_b   1.000
_cell.length_c   1.000
_cell.angle_alpha   90.00
_cell.angle_beta   90.00
_cell.angle_gamma   90.00
#
_symmetry.space_group_name_H-M   'P 1'
#
loop_
_entity.id
_entity.type
_entity.pdbx_description
1 polymer ?
#
loop_
_entity_poly.entity_id
_entity_poly.type
_entity_poly.pdbx_seq_one_letter_code
_entity_poly.pdbx_strand_id
1 'polypeptide(L)'
;KEKRHTLSETFAIIDPGEPMPAPFILVTDRGSSAWASAAQRIVRIDYRPGYIAGDGSYPMPFPLFPGVYARGEDKKIVRFRQGKRPWRVFFGGDALLGKYSKSSITEVYGKLPRTDVLEILRQALPPKHWVDPPDQASFEAIRGQSFDGLVIMNTRNCRVPVDDWLWTVADGWFYLACPGYRYPMSHNIIEALAVGSVSITQYPELFFPPLEDGVNCLVFRGADDLPGVVQRASTLPLEDVAAMSEAAARYYDEHLSPAATLRGLLAMPGHSVRLRLVPFLKPGGGYA
;
A
#
# COMPACT_ATOMS: atom_id res chain seq x y z
N LYS A 1 17.84 12.62 2.40
CA LYS A 1 18.36 11.23 2.37
C LYS A 1 17.75 10.43 1.20
N GLU A 2 16.44 10.47 0.97
CA GLU A 2 15.81 9.61 -0.06
C GLU A 2 16.10 9.98 -1.53
N LYS A 3 16.33 11.27 -1.84
CA LYS A 3 16.85 11.69 -3.17
C LYS A 3 18.21 11.05 -3.53
N ARG A 4 18.99 10.57 -2.55
CA ARG A 4 20.29 9.93 -2.80
C ARG A 4 20.13 8.60 -3.56
N HIS A 5 19.00 7.91 -3.40
CA HIS A 5 18.76 6.62 -4.05
C HIS A 5 18.33 6.76 -5.51
N THR A 6 17.54 7.79 -5.82
CA THR A 6 17.33 8.17 -7.22
C THR A 6 18.69 8.45 -7.84
N LEU A 7 19.50 9.30 -7.22
CA LEU A 7 20.84 9.64 -7.73
C LEU A 7 21.89 8.50 -7.71
N SER A 8 21.59 7.34 -7.11
CA SER A 8 22.45 6.14 -7.22
C SER A 8 22.11 5.28 -8.41
N GLU A 9 20.96 5.50 -9.05
CA GLU A 9 20.69 4.97 -10.38
C GLU A 9 21.61 5.66 -11.38
N THR A 10 22.06 4.91 -12.39
CA THR A 10 22.90 5.47 -13.44
C THR A 10 22.03 6.34 -14.34
N PHE A 11 21.97 7.62 -14.03
CA PHE A 11 21.39 8.62 -14.93
C PHE A 11 22.48 9.19 -15.81
N ALA A 12 22.26 9.13 -17.13
CA ALA A 12 22.94 10.04 -18.04
C ALA A 12 22.07 11.28 -18.22
N ILE A 13 22.68 12.46 -18.18
CA ILE A 13 22.06 13.66 -18.75
C ILE A 13 22.43 13.64 -20.23
N ILE A 14 21.42 13.61 -21.09
CA ILE A 14 21.59 13.64 -22.54
C ILE A 14 21.14 15.03 -23.00
N ASP A 15 22.02 15.73 -23.71
CA ASP A 15 21.69 17.05 -24.24
C ASP A 15 20.60 16.92 -25.32
N PRO A 16 19.59 17.82 -25.36
CA PRO A 16 18.51 17.77 -26.35
C PRO A 16 18.94 17.73 -27.83
N GLY A 17 20.19 18.11 -28.14
CA GLY A 17 20.77 18.08 -29.48
C GLY A 17 21.52 16.79 -29.83
N GLU A 18 21.77 15.91 -28.86
CA GLU A 18 22.43 14.62 -29.09
C GLU A 18 21.41 13.55 -29.49
N PRO A 19 21.76 12.65 -30.43
CA PRO A 19 20.89 11.55 -30.81
C PRO A 19 20.74 10.56 -29.64
N MET A 20 19.48 10.30 -29.27
CA MET A 20 19.14 9.35 -28.21
C MET A 20 19.50 7.91 -28.64
N PRO A 21 20.24 7.13 -27.84
CA PRO A 21 20.49 5.72 -28.14
C PRO A 21 19.18 4.93 -28.16
N ALA A 22 18.82 4.39 -29.32
CA ALA A 22 17.65 3.54 -29.50
C ALA A 22 17.98 2.06 -29.19
N PRO A 23 17.01 1.29 -28.68
CA PRO A 23 15.63 1.66 -28.40
C PRO A 23 15.42 2.35 -27.04
N PHE A 24 14.40 3.22 -26.94
CA PHE A 24 14.02 3.86 -25.68
C PHE A 24 12.51 4.13 -25.54
N ILE A 25 12.09 4.33 -24.30
CA ILE A 25 10.76 4.80 -23.91
C ILE A 25 10.89 6.25 -23.43
N LEU A 26 10.09 7.15 -23.98
CA LEU A 26 10.05 8.55 -23.56
C LEU A 26 9.02 8.73 -22.45
N VAL A 27 9.45 9.06 -21.23
CA VAL A 27 8.56 9.48 -20.14
C VAL A 27 8.59 11.00 -20.04
N THR A 28 7.44 11.66 -20.15
CA THR A 28 7.38 13.13 -20.16
C THR A 28 6.04 13.67 -19.67
N ASP A 29 6.05 14.83 -19.06
CA ASP A 29 4.87 15.66 -18.78
C ASP A 29 4.66 16.77 -19.82
N ARG A 30 5.55 16.88 -20.81
CA ARG A 30 5.52 17.95 -21.83
C ARG A 30 4.59 17.60 -22.99
N GLY A 31 3.95 18.62 -23.56
CA GLY A 31 3.10 18.49 -24.76
C GLY A 31 3.84 17.96 -25.98
N SER A 32 5.10 18.37 -26.17
CA SER A 32 5.96 17.96 -27.29
C SER A 32 7.38 17.61 -26.82
N SER A 33 8.08 16.79 -27.60
CA SER A 33 9.49 16.44 -27.41
C SER A 33 10.14 16.17 -28.76
N ALA A 34 11.39 16.65 -28.95
CA ALA A 34 12.17 16.37 -30.15
C ALA A 34 12.45 14.87 -30.35
N TRP A 35 12.43 14.10 -29.26
CA TRP A 35 12.66 12.66 -29.28
C TRP A 35 11.39 11.83 -29.47
N ALA A 36 10.22 12.46 -29.59
CA ALA A 36 8.94 11.75 -29.64
C ALA A 36 8.83 10.77 -30.82
N SER A 37 9.30 11.16 -32.02
CA SER A 37 9.22 10.32 -33.23
C SER A 37 10.15 9.10 -33.18
N ALA A 38 11.27 9.20 -32.48
CA ALA A 38 12.26 8.13 -32.34
C ALA A 38 11.95 7.18 -31.17
N ALA A 39 11.09 7.58 -30.24
CA ALA A 39 10.71 6.77 -29.09
C ALA A 39 9.88 5.55 -29.53
N GLN A 40 10.13 4.39 -28.93
CA GLN A 40 9.29 3.21 -29.18
C GLN A 40 7.88 3.37 -28.59
N ARG A 41 7.82 4.07 -27.45
CA ARG A 41 6.61 4.39 -26.70
C ARG A 41 6.79 5.73 -26.00
N ILE A 42 5.69 6.45 -25.82
CA ILE A 42 5.63 7.68 -25.04
C ILE A 42 4.70 7.47 -23.86
N VAL A 43 5.21 7.66 -22.64
CA VAL A 43 4.42 7.70 -21.41
C VAL A 43 4.25 9.16 -21.00
N ARG A 44 3.03 9.67 -21.13
CA ARG A 44 2.67 11.02 -20.72
C ARG A 44 2.17 11.05 -19.28
N ILE A 45 2.81 11.84 -18.45
CA ILE A 45 2.42 11.99 -17.05
C ILE A 45 1.16 12.86 -16.96
N ASP A 46 0.13 12.36 -16.29
CA ASP A 46 -1.16 13.02 -16.09
C ASP A 46 -1.37 13.29 -14.60
N TYR A 47 -1.34 14.58 -14.23
CA TYR A 47 -1.45 15.05 -12.85
C TYR A 47 -2.88 15.42 -12.42
N ARG A 48 -3.88 15.22 -13.29
CA ARG A 48 -5.26 15.58 -12.97
C ARG A 48 -5.74 14.74 -11.77
N PRO A 49 -6.42 15.33 -10.78
CA PRO A 49 -6.94 14.57 -9.65
C PRO A 49 -8.07 13.64 -10.08
N GLY A 50 -8.34 12.65 -9.24
CA GLY A 50 -9.31 11.60 -9.47
C GLY A 50 -8.88 10.65 -10.60
N TYR A 51 -9.69 9.61 -10.77
CA TYR A 51 -9.55 8.68 -11.87
C TYR A 51 -10.91 8.04 -12.12
N ILE A 52 -11.23 7.84 -13.39
CA ILE A 52 -12.42 7.12 -13.81
C ILE A 52 -11.94 5.99 -14.71
N ALA A 53 -12.37 4.76 -14.41
CA ALA A 53 -12.04 3.61 -15.24
C ALA A 53 -12.44 3.89 -16.70
N GLY A 54 -11.49 3.73 -17.62
CA GLY A 54 -11.72 3.98 -19.03
C GLY A 54 -11.53 5.43 -19.50
N ASP A 55 -11.03 6.35 -18.66
CA ASP A 55 -10.72 7.74 -19.08
C ASP A 55 -9.53 7.84 -20.07
N GLY A 56 -8.97 6.70 -20.47
CA GLY A 56 -7.85 6.57 -21.39
C GLY A 56 -6.50 6.88 -20.74
N SER A 57 -6.39 6.82 -19.41
CA SER A 57 -5.14 6.83 -18.67
C SER A 57 -4.96 5.51 -17.91
N TYR A 58 -3.71 5.08 -17.73
CA TYR A 58 -3.35 4.02 -16.82
C TYR A 58 -3.27 4.58 -15.39
N PRO A 59 -3.99 4.03 -14.40
CA PRO A 59 -3.88 4.48 -13.02
C PRO A 59 -2.57 3.95 -12.41
N MET A 60 -1.67 4.85 -12.00
CA MET A 60 -0.45 4.40 -11.32
C MET A 60 -0.81 3.79 -9.96
N PRO A 61 -0.48 2.51 -9.70
CA PRO A 61 -0.68 1.92 -8.39
C PRO A 61 0.27 2.55 -7.37
N PHE A 62 -0.12 2.49 -6.10
CA PHE A 62 0.76 2.95 -5.03
C PHE A 62 1.89 1.94 -4.80
N PRO A 63 3.15 2.36 -4.68
CA PRO A 63 4.27 1.44 -4.55
C PRO A 63 4.45 0.96 -3.10
N LEU A 64 5.23 -0.10 -2.90
CA LEU A 64 5.86 -0.40 -1.62
C LEU A 64 6.68 0.81 -1.12
N PHE A 65 6.94 0.89 0.19
CA PHE A 65 7.78 1.97 0.72
C PHE A 65 9.16 1.97 0.04
N PRO A 66 9.70 3.12 -0.40
CA PRO A 66 10.98 3.18 -1.12
C PRO A 66 12.16 2.47 -0.44
N GLY A 67 12.18 2.46 0.89
CA GLY A 67 13.19 1.74 1.67
C GLY A 67 13.20 0.23 1.43
N VAL A 68 12.06 -0.38 1.10
CA VAL A 68 11.94 -1.81 0.78
C VAL A 68 12.72 -2.13 -0.49
N TYR A 69 12.51 -1.36 -1.56
CA TYR A 69 13.25 -1.51 -2.83
C TYR A 69 14.74 -1.22 -2.65
N ALA A 70 15.08 -0.14 -1.92
CA ALA A 70 16.48 0.25 -1.70
C ALA A 70 17.30 -0.82 -0.97
N ARG A 71 16.65 -1.71 -0.22
CA ARG A 71 17.27 -2.82 0.52
C ARG A 71 17.10 -4.18 -0.19
N GLY A 72 16.38 -4.22 -1.31
CA GLY A 72 16.09 -5.44 -2.05
C GLY A 72 15.16 -6.41 -1.32
N GLU A 73 14.36 -5.92 -0.37
CA GLU A 73 13.40 -6.74 0.37
C GLU A 73 12.23 -7.18 -0.50
N ASP A 74 11.90 -6.41 -1.55
CA ASP A 74 10.91 -6.77 -2.57
C ASP A 74 11.24 -8.11 -3.26
N LYS A 75 12.53 -8.42 -3.42
CA LYS A 75 13.00 -9.68 -4.03
C LYS A 75 12.73 -10.91 -3.15
N LYS A 76 12.35 -10.72 -1.89
CA LYS A 76 12.11 -11.78 -0.91
C LYS A 76 10.62 -12.03 -0.66
N ILE A 77 9.72 -11.33 -1.35
CA ILE A 77 8.26 -11.43 -1.15
C ILE A 77 7.74 -12.87 -1.15
N VAL A 78 8.16 -13.69 -2.11
CA VAL A 78 7.75 -15.11 -2.20
C VAL A 78 8.11 -15.88 -0.93
N ARG A 79 9.29 -15.60 -0.34
CA ARG A 79 9.72 -16.23 0.91
C ARG A 79 8.86 -15.77 2.09
N PHE A 80 8.47 -14.50 2.15
CA PHE A 80 7.62 -13.98 3.24
C PHE A 80 6.24 -14.65 3.25
N ARG A 81 5.67 -14.94 2.07
CA ARG A 81 4.36 -15.61 1.94
C ARG A 81 4.35 -17.04 2.49
N GLN A 82 5.51 -17.70 2.54
CA GLN A 82 5.68 -19.07 3.04
C GLN A 82 5.96 -19.12 4.56
N GLY A 83 6.09 -17.97 5.20
CA GLY A 83 6.35 -17.85 6.64
C GLY A 83 5.20 -18.37 7.50
N LYS A 84 5.50 -18.65 8.77
CA LYS A 84 4.46 -18.82 9.78
C LYS A 84 3.78 -17.48 10.02
N ARG A 85 2.49 -17.51 10.32
CA ARG A 85 1.68 -16.32 10.64
C ARG A 85 1.13 -16.43 12.06
N PRO A 86 1.93 -16.05 13.07
CA PRO A 86 1.53 -16.20 14.46
C PRO A 86 0.36 -15.28 14.86
N TRP A 87 0.17 -14.15 14.17
CA TRP A 87 -0.83 -13.16 14.57
C TRP A 87 -2.07 -13.21 13.68
N ARG A 88 -3.25 -13.11 14.29
CA ARG A 88 -4.51 -13.02 13.53
C ARG A 88 -4.65 -11.67 12.85
N VAL A 89 -4.58 -10.58 13.61
CA VAL A 89 -4.65 -9.23 13.05
C VAL A 89 -3.44 -8.43 13.51
N PHE A 90 -2.78 -7.76 12.56
CA PHE A 90 -1.62 -6.91 12.83
C PHE A 90 -1.87 -5.49 12.32
N PHE A 91 -1.56 -4.50 13.16
CA PHE A 91 -1.36 -3.13 12.77
C PHE A 91 0.10 -2.76 13.07
N GLY A 92 0.78 -2.11 12.12
CA GLY A 92 2.09 -1.54 12.38
C GLY A 92 2.24 -0.16 11.75
N GLY A 93 2.42 0.87 12.56
CA GLY A 93 2.48 2.23 12.04
C GLY A 93 2.57 3.31 13.11
N ASP A 94 2.74 4.54 12.66
CA ASP A 94 2.64 5.72 13.51
C ASP A 94 1.16 6.12 13.66
N ALA A 95 0.78 6.56 14.86
CA ALA A 95 -0.56 7.03 15.20
C ALA A 95 -0.54 8.39 15.92
N LEU A 96 0.50 9.20 15.70
CA LEU A 96 0.63 10.54 16.27
C LEU A 96 -0.61 11.40 16.01
N LEU A 97 -1.28 11.83 17.08
CA LEU A 97 -2.41 12.75 17.05
C LEU A 97 -2.00 14.07 16.37
N GLY A 98 -2.90 14.66 15.60
CA GLY A 98 -2.64 15.85 14.79
C GLY A 98 -1.96 15.54 13.46
N LYS A 99 -1.10 14.51 13.38
CA LYS A 99 -0.57 14.02 12.10
C LYS A 99 -1.57 13.09 11.42
N TYR A 100 -2.07 12.07 12.13
CA TYR A 100 -2.95 11.02 11.57
C TYR A 100 -4.44 11.22 11.86
N SER A 101 -4.81 12.39 12.39
CA SER A 101 -6.19 12.80 12.69
C SER A 101 -6.61 14.01 11.83
N LYS A 102 -6.16 14.06 10.56
CA LYS A 102 -6.47 15.17 9.65
C LYS A 102 -7.95 15.13 9.25
N SER A 103 -8.65 16.26 9.39
CA SER A 103 -10.07 16.36 9.02
C SER A 103 -10.31 16.03 7.56
N SER A 104 -9.35 16.29 6.66
CA SER A 104 -9.44 15.96 5.24
C SER A 104 -9.69 14.47 4.98
N ILE A 105 -9.21 13.56 5.83
CA ILE A 105 -9.48 12.12 5.69
C ILE A 105 -10.97 11.83 5.84
N THR A 106 -11.63 12.52 6.78
CA THR A 106 -13.08 12.41 6.99
C THR A 106 -13.87 13.24 5.99
N GLU A 107 -13.56 14.53 5.88
CA GLU A 107 -14.35 15.52 5.13
C GLU A 107 -14.27 15.33 3.61
N VAL A 108 -13.10 14.95 3.08
CA VAL A 108 -12.88 14.81 1.63
C VAL A 108 -13.02 13.36 1.18
N TYR A 109 -12.49 12.43 1.98
CA TYR A 109 -12.44 11.03 1.59
C TYR A 109 -13.54 10.18 2.24
N GLY A 110 -14.25 10.70 3.25
CA GLY A 110 -15.30 9.94 3.95
C GLY A 110 -14.75 8.74 4.71
N LYS A 111 -13.50 8.80 5.16
CA LYS A 111 -12.81 7.69 5.85
C LYS A 111 -12.55 8.04 7.32
N LEU A 112 -12.49 7.02 8.17
CA LEU A 112 -12.06 7.16 9.55
C LEU A 112 -10.57 7.46 9.61
N PRO A 113 -10.16 8.53 10.29
CA PRO A 113 -8.75 8.75 10.60
C PRO A 113 -8.17 7.56 11.37
N ARG A 114 -6.89 7.28 11.14
CA ARG A 114 -6.19 6.14 11.77
C ARG A 114 -6.25 6.18 13.30
N THR A 115 -6.17 7.36 13.90
CA THR A 115 -6.29 7.53 15.35
C THR A 115 -7.61 7.00 15.86
N ASP A 116 -8.68 7.28 15.12
CA ASP A 116 -10.05 6.97 15.50
C ASP A 116 -10.29 5.47 15.34
N VAL A 117 -9.79 4.87 14.25
CA VAL A 117 -9.82 3.40 14.05
C VAL A 117 -9.20 2.67 15.25
N LEU A 118 -7.99 3.08 15.68
CA LEU A 118 -7.32 2.43 16.81
C LEU A 118 -8.05 2.66 18.13
N GLU A 119 -8.57 3.87 18.36
CA GLU A 119 -9.28 4.19 19.60
C GLU A 119 -10.61 3.44 19.72
N ILE A 120 -11.39 3.39 18.63
CA ILE A 120 -12.63 2.61 18.58
C ILE A 120 -12.36 1.15 18.93
N LEU A 121 -11.29 0.56 18.37
CA LEU A 121 -10.94 -0.84 18.63
C LEU A 121 -10.48 -1.06 20.07
N ARG A 122 -9.69 -0.16 20.66
CA ARG A 122 -9.29 -0.26 22.08
C ARG A 122 -10.48 -0.19 23.02
N GLN A 123 -11.49 0.62 22.69
CA GLN A 123 -12.70 0.79 23.51
C GLN A 123 -13.70 -0.37 23.33
N ALA A 124 -13.87 -0.86 22.11
CA ALA A 124 -14.88 -1.85 21.78
C ALA A 124 -14.42 -3.31 21.97
N LEU A 125 -13.13 -3.61 21.74
CA LEU A 125 -12.62 -4.96 21.89
C LEU A 125 -12.30 -5.26 23.37
N PRO A 126 -12.59 -6.48 23.86
CA PRO A 126 -12.16 -6.90 25.19
C PRO A 126 -10.63 -6.78 25.36
N PRO A 127 -10.11 -6.41 26.55
CA PRO A 127 -8.67 -6.23 26.77
C PRO A 127 -7.79 -7.42 26.40
N LYS A 128 -8.33 -8.65 26.47
CA LYS A 128 -7.63 -9.88 26.07
C LYS A 128 -7.53 -10.11 24.56
N HIS A 129 -8.27 -9.34 23.75
CA HIS A 129 -8.34 -9.50 22.29
C HIS A 129 -7.44 -8.51 21.55
N TRP A 130 -6.67 -7.68 22.26
CA TRP A 130 -5.67 -6.82 21.63
C TRP A 130 -4.46 -6.63 22.54
N VAL A 131 -3.33 -6.28 21.94
CA VAL A 131 -2.08 -5.92 22.63
C VAL A 131 -1.44 -4.73 21.93
N ASP A 132 -1.01 -3.73 22.69
CA ASP A 132 -0.26 -2.56 22.23
C ASP A 132 1.03 -2.46 23.06
N PRO A 133 2.14 -3.04 22.58
CA PRO A 133 3.37 -3.07 23.36
C PRO A 133 3.87 -1.66 23.70
N PRO A 134 4.13 -1.35 24.98
CA PRO A 134 4.53 -0.01 25.42
C PRO A 134 5.96 0.35 25.03
N ASP A 135 6.78 -0.65 24.67
CA ASP A 135 8.19 -0.48 24.32
C ASP A 135 8.69 -1.60 23.39
N GLN A 136 9.96 -1.50 22.97
CA GLN A 136 10.61 -2.51 22.12
C GLN A 136 10.67 -3.88 22.79
N ALA A 137 11.01 -3.96 24.08
CA ALA A 137 11.20 -5.23 24.77
C ALA A 137 9.90 -6.03 24.84
N SER A 138 8.79 -5.36 25.12
CA SER A 138 7.45 -5.92 25.12
C SER A 138 7.02 -6.37 23.73
N PHE A 139 7.41 -5.64 22.68
CA PHE A 139 7.15 -6.05 21.30
C PHE A 139 7.95 -7.31 20.93
N GLU A 140 9.25 -7.35 21.21
CA GLU A 140 10.09 -8.54 20.96
C GLU A 140 9.58 -9.77 21.72
N ALA A 141 9.04 -9.58 22.93
CA ALA A 141 8.47 -10.69 23.72
C ALA A 141 7.29 -11.37 23.02
N ILE A 142 6.48 -10.66 22.24
CA ILE A 142 5.32 -11.23 21.53
C ILE A 142 5.66 -11.73 20.12
N ARG A 143 6.86 -11.43 19.59
CA ARG A 143 7.27 -11.88 18.25
C ARG A 143 7.39 -13.40 18.21
N GLY A 144 6.85 -13.99 17.14
CA GLY A 144 6.79 -15.44 16.96
C GLY A 144 5.80 -16.17 17.87
N GLN A 145 5.18 -15.50 18.85
CA GLN A 145 4.15 -16.08 19.69
C GLN A 145 2.78 -15.93 19.03
N SER A 146 1.99 -17.02 19.02
CA SER A 146 0.64 -17.00 18.49
C SER A 146 -0.25 -16.03 19.28
N PHE A 147 -1.02 -15.20 18.57
CA PHE A 147 -1.99 -14.30 19.18
C PHE A 147 -3.25 -14.21 18.33
N ASP A 148 -4.38 -14.58 18.93
CA ASP A 148 -5.67 -14.66 18.22
C ASP A 148 -6.39 -13.32 18.08
N GLY A 149 -5.81 -12.24 18.62
CA GLY A 149 -6.36 -10.90 18.61
C GLY A 149 -5.66 -9.93 17.64
N LEU A 150 -5.79 -8.64 17.97
CA LEU A 150 -5.14 -7.52 17.30
C LEU A 150 -3.81 -7.13 17.98
N VAL A 151 -2.70 -7.26 17.27
CA VAL A 151 -1.41 -6.68 17.67
C VAL A 151 -1.29 -5.27 17.11
N ILE A 152 -1.08 -4.28 17.97
CA ILE A 152 -0.90 -2.86 17.61
C ILE A 152 0.56 -2.47 17.85
N MET A 153 1.39 -2.45 16.81
CA MET A 153 2.77 -1.98 16.88
C MET A 153 2.84 -0.50 16.55
N ASN A 154 2.75 0.35 17.58
CA ASN A 154 2.93 1.79 17.41
C ASN A 154 4.42 2.17 17.25
N THR A 155 4.79 2.74 16.11
CA THR A 155 6.20 3.10 15.78
C THR A 155 6.83 4.17 16.68
N ARG A 156 6.03 4.77 17.56
CA ARG A 156 6.50 5.67 18.63
C ARG A 156 7.08 4.93 19.82
N ASN A 157 6.63 3.70 20.07
CA ASN A 157 6.98 2.88 21.23
C ASN A 157 8.02 1.81 20.89
N CYS A 158 7.82 1.15 19.76
CA CYS A 158 8.69 0.10 19.23
C CYS A 158 8.91 0.33 17.73
N ARG A 159 10.00 -0.18 17.16
CA ARG A 159 10.30 -0.04 15.73
C ARG A 159 10.85 -1.33 15.17
N VAL A 160 10.51 -1.58 13.92
CA VAL A 160 11.06 -2.67 13.12
C VAL A 160 11.99 -2.05 12.06
N PRO A 161 13.23 -2.54 11.93
CA PRO A 161 14.10 -2.15 10.83
C PRO A 161 13.46 -2.47 9.48
N VAL A 162 13.74 -1.67 8.45
CA VAL A 162 13.13 -1.87 7.12
C VAL A 162 13.42 -3.28 6.55
N ASP A 163 14.58 -3.86 6.84
CA ASP A 163 14.96 -5.23 6.40
C ASP A 163 14.09 -6.34 7.00
N ASP A 164 13.37 -6.03 8.09
CA ASP A 164 12.54 -6.96 8.84
C ASP A 164 11.04 -6.57 8.82
N TRP A 165 10.73 -5.44 8.17
CA TRP A 165 9.39 -4.89 8.12
C TRP A 165 8.41 -5.81 7.38
N LEU A 166 8.77 -6.27 6.18
CA LEU A 166 7.89 -7.15 5.41
C LEU A 166 7.70 -8.51 6.07
N TRP A 167 8.71 -9.02 6.79
CA TRP A 167 8.56 -10.21 7.63
C TRP A 167 7.54 -9.98 8.74
N THR A 168 7.65 -8.87 9.45
CA THR A 168 6.72 -8.51 10.53
C THR A 168 5.29 -8.33 10.01
N VAL A 169 5.11 -7.72 8.83
CA VAL A 169 3.78 -7.62 8.20
C VAL A 169 3.26 -9.01 7.82
N ALA A 170 4.13 -9.91 7.36
CA ALA A 170 3.77 -11.28 7.00
C ALA A 170 3.37 -12.12 8.22
N ASP A 171 3.84 -11.80 9.43
CA ASP A 171 3.45 -12.50 10.66
C ASP A 171 1.94 -12.39 10.96
N GLY A 172 1.25 -11.39 10.38
CA GLY A 172 -0.20 -11.25 10.43
C GLY A 172 -0.93 -11.98 9.29
N TRP A 173 -1.97 -12.75 9.63
CA TRP A 173 -2.95 -13.23 8.65
C TRP A 173 -3.73 -12.08 8.02
N PHE A 174 -4.16 -11.14 8.86
CA PHE A 174 -4.79 -9.90 8.47
C PHE A 174 -3.92 -8.70 8.84
N TYR A 175 -3.97 -7.67 8.02
CA TYR A 175 -3.36 -6.38 8.29
C TYR A 175 -4.45 -5.31 8.43
N LEU A 176 -4.50 -4.61 9.57
CA LEU A 176 -5.41 -3.49 9.77
C LEU A 176 -4.88 -2.27 9.00
N ALA A 177 -5.36 -2.10 7.77
CA ALA A 177 -4.92 -1.08 6.84
C ALA A 177 -5.64 0.25 7.09
N CYS A 178 -5.16 0.99 8.09
CA CYS A 178 -5.66 2.33 8.37
C CYS A 178 -5.23 3.34 7.29
N PRO A 179 -6.07 4.36 7.01
CA PRO A 179 -5.72 5.45 6.11
C PRO A 179 -4.36 6.10 6.38
N GLY A 180 -3.72 6.58 5.32
CA GLY A 180 -2.63 7.56 5.40
C GLY A 180 -3.09 8.91 5.95
N TYR A 181 -2.17 9.88 6.02
CA TYR A 181 -2.47 11.17 6.64
C TYR A 181 -2.76 12.31 5.65
N ARG A 182 -2.35 12.19 4.39
CA ARG A 182 -2.69 13.16 3.34
C ARG A 182 -3.92 12.71 2.57
N TYR A 183 -3.87 11.47 2.10
CA TYR A 183 -4.94 10.72 1.45
C TYR A 183 -4.99 9.31 2.06
N PRO A 184 -6.07 8.54 1.82
CA PRO A 184 -6.22 7.23 2.47
C PRO A 184 -5.17 6.19 2.04
N MET A 185 -4.72 6.23 0.79
CA MET A 185 -3.72 5.29 0.29
C MET A 185 -2.41 5.38 1.08
N SER A 186 -1.84 4.22 1.45
CA SER A 186 -0.61 4.13 2.24
C SER A 186 0.27 2.98 1.73
N HIS A 187 1.57 2.99 2.06
CA HIS A 187 2.45 1.88 1.69
C HIS A 187 2.04 0.59 2.40
N ASN A 188 1.48 0.70 3.60
CA ASN A 188 1.21 -0.45 4.46
C ASN A 188 0.19 -1.43 3.86
N ILE A 189 -0.85 -0.93 3.18
CA ILE A 189 -1.80 -1.80 2.50
C ILE A 189 -1.16 -2.52 1.29
N ILE A 190 -0.26 -1.85 0.58
CA ILE A 190 0.47 -2.44 -0.56
C ILE A 190 1.42 -3.52 -0.06
N GLU A 191 2.12 -3.25 1.04
CA GLU A 191 3.04 -4.18 1.71
C GLU A 191 2.30 -5.41 2.24
N ALA A 192 1.11 -5.21 2.84
CA ALA A 192 0.24 -6.29 3.29
C ALA A 192 -0.17 -7.21 2.13
N LEU A 193 -0.72 -6.63 1.06
CA LEU A 193 -1.09 -7.39 -0.15
C LEU A 193 0.13 -8.12 -0.75
N ALA A 194 1.29 -7.47 -0.80
CA ALA A 194 2.52 -8.05 -1.34
C ALA A 194 2.91 -9.35 -0.62
N VAL A 195 2.85 -9.36 0.71
CA VAL A 195 3.18 -10.54 1.52
C VAL A 195 1.99 -11.46 1.77
N GLY A 196 0.83 -11.18 1.18
CA GLY A 196 -0.40 -11.97 1.36
C GLY A 196 -1.07 -11.80 2.72
N SER A 197 -0.76 -10.74 3.48
CA SER A 197 -1.54 -10.37 4.66
C SER A 197 -2.83 -9.68 4.21
N VAL A 198 -3.97 -10.28 4.55
CA VAL A 198 -5.28 -9.84 4.05
C VAL A 198 -5.64 -8.50 4.68
N SER A 199 -5.88 -7.49 3.86
CA SER A 199 -6.11 -6.14 4.36
C SER A 199 -7.52 -5.99 4.94
N ILE A 200 -7.64 -5.45 6.16
CA ILE A 200 -8.88 -4.91 6.71
C ILE A 200 -8.88 -3.41 6.42
N THR A 201 -9.78 -2.93 5.55
CA THR A 201 -9.71 -1.56 5.03
C THR A 201 -11.09 -0.92 4.84
N GLN A 202 -11.12 0.42 4.81
CA GLN A 202 -12.33 1.19 4.49
C GLN A 202 -12.30 1.76 3.06
N TYR A 203 -11.21 1.54 2.32
CA TYR A 203 -10.97 2.18 1.03
C TYR A 203 -10.61 1.20 -0.10
N PRO A 204 -11.33 0.07 -0.25
CA PRO A 204 -11.07 -0.91 -1.32
C PRO A 204 -11.24 -0.31 -2.72
N GLU A 205 -12.06 0.74 -2.86
CA GLU A 205 -12.37 1.41 -4.13
C GLU A 205 -11.22 2.26 -4.68
N LEU A 206 -10.15 2.48 -3.92
CA LEU A 206 -8.99 3.25 -4.37
C LEU A 206 -7.99 2.41 -5.19
N PHE A 207 -8.32 1.15 -5.43
CA PHE A 207 -7.54 0.18 -6.18
C PHE A 207 -8.12 -0.02 -7.59
N PHE A 208 -7.29 -0.48 -8.53
CA PHE A 208 -7.66 -0.61 -9.94
C PHE A 208 -7.19 -1.97 -10.48
N PRO A 209 -8.07 -2.99 -10.54
CA PRO A 209 -9.48 -2.98 -10.15
C PRO A 209 -9.69 -2.85 -8.63
N PRO A 210 -10.88 -2.43 -8.14
CA PRO A 210 -11.15 -2.37 -6.70
C PRO A 210 -10.86 -3.68 -5.97
N LEU A 211 -10.48 -3.61 -4.69
CA LEU A 211 -10.42 -4.81 -3.84
C LEU A 211 -11.84 -5.32 -3.56
N GLU A 212 -11.96 -6.62 -3.34
CA GLU A 212 -13.23 -7.32 -3.17
C GLU A 212 -13.34 -7.87 -1.74
N ASP A 213 -14.41 -7.47 -1.03
CA ASP A 213 -14.69 -7.92 0.33
C ASP A 213 -14.91 -9.44 0.38
N GLY A 214 -14.28 -10.10 1.35
CA GLY A 214 -14.34 -11.56 1.48
C GLY A 214 -13.50 -12.33 0.47
N VAL A 215 -12.87 -11.67 -0.50
CA VAL A 215 -12.00 -12.30 -1.51
C VAL A 215 -10.54 -11.97 -1.24
N ASN A 216 -10.14 -10.70 -1.34
CA ASN A 216 -8.74 -10.28 -1.16
C ASN A 216 -8.57 -9.21 -0.05
N CYS A 217 -9.67 -8.81 0.58
CA CYS A 217 -9.69 -7.92 1.72
C CYS A 217 -10.93 -8.17 2.60
N LEU A 218 -10.97 -7.56 3.78
CA LEU A 218 -12.19 -7.35 4.56
C LEU A 218 -12.51 -5.86 4.60
N VAL A 219 -13.76 -5.52 4.35
CA VAL A 219 -14.20 -4.12 4.27
C VAL A 219 -15.04 -3.76 5.48
N PHE A 220 -14.71 -2.64 6.13
CA PHE A 220 -15.58 -1.98 7.10
C PHE A 220 -16.09 -0.67 6.53
N ARG A 221 -17.26 -0.20 6.99
CA ARG A 221 -17.94 0.99 6.48
C ARG A 221 -17.75 2.20 7.37
N GLY A 222 -17.60 2.01 8.68
CA GLY A 222 -17.46 3.10 9.63
C GLY A 222 -17.16 2.62 11.05
N ALA A 223 -17.48 3.46 12.03
CA ALA A 223 -17.16 3.18 13.43
C ALA A 223 -17.98 2.01 13.98
N ASP A 224 -19.23 1.89 13.54
CA ASP A 224 -20.19 0.94 14.10
C ASP A 224 -19.88 -0.52 13.74
N ASP A 225 -19.39 -0.79 12.52
CA ASP A 225 -19.12 -2.14 12.04
C ASP A 225 -17.65 -2.56 12.17
N LEU A 226 -16.73 -1.62 12.34
CA LEU A 226 -15.28 -1.86 12.47
C LEU A 226 -14.93 -2.91 13.54
N PRO A 227 -15.41 -2.85 14.80
CA PRO A 227 -15.11 -3.87 15.80
C PRO A 227 -15.58 -5.28 15.39
N GLY A 228 -16.75 -5.37 14.75
CA GLY A 228 -17.31 -6.63 14.24
C GLY A 228 -16.45 -7.24 13.14
N VAL A 229 -15.95 -6.42 12.22
CA VAL A 229 -15.05 -6.86 11.14
C VAL A 229 -13.71 -7.37 11.70
N VAL A 230 -13.12 -6.66 12.66
CA VAL A 230 -11.87 -7.10 13.31
C VAL A 230 -12.07 -8.38 14.13
N GLN A 231 -13.18 -8.50 14.87
CA GLN A 231 -13.51 -9.71 15.61
C GLN A 231 -13.76 -10.91 14.68
N ARG A 232 -14.39 -10.70 13.52
CA ARG A 232 -14.51 -11.70 12.44
C ARG A 232 -13.13 -12.13 11.95
N ALA A 233 -12.24 -11.18 11.66
CA ALA A 233 -10.86 -11.48 11.23
C ALA A 233 -10.09 -12.32 12.27
N SER A 234 -10.31 -12.08 13.56
CA SER A 234 -9.72 -12.88 14.64
C SER A 234 -10.24 -14.32 14.73
N THR A 235 -11.43 -14.60 14.21
CA THR A 235 -12.14 -15.89 14.43
C THR A 235 -12.38 -16.70 13.16
N LEU A 236 -12.12 -16.14 11.97
CA LEU A 236 -12.27 -16.85 10.70
C LEU A 236 -11.46 -18.17 10.65
N PRO A 237 -12.02 -19.28 10.18
CA PRO A 237 -11.28 -20.51 9.96
C PRO A 237 -10.04 -20.30 9.09
N LEU A 238 -8.91 -20.90 9.44
CA LEU A 238 -7.64 -20.68 8.73
C LEU A 238 -7.69 -21.12 7.26
N GLU A 239 -8.54 -22.08 6.91
CA GLU A 239 -8.79 -22.50 5.53
C GLU A 239 -9.38 -21.37 4.67
N ASP A 240 -10.38 -20.65 5.19
CA ASP A 240 -10.96 -19.49 4.52
C ASP A 240 -9.94 -18.36 4.40
N VAL A 241 -9.18 -18.11 5.46
CA VAL A 241 -8.14 -17.06 5.48
C VAL A 241 -7.02 -17.37 4.49
N ALA A 242 -6.64 -18.64 4.33
CA ALA A 242 -5.60 -19.04 3.39
C ALA A 242 -5.98 -18.71 1.94
N ALA A 243 -7.24 -18.98 1.54
CA ALA A 243 -7.75 -18.62 0.23
C ALA A 243 -7.72 -17.09 0.01
N MET A 244 -8.11 -16.32 1.03
CA MET A 244 -8.05 -14.85 0.96
C MET A 244 -6.61 -14.32 0.88
N SER A 245 -5.69 -14.94 1.62
CA SER A 245 -4.27 -14.61 1.64
C SER A 245 -3.64 -14.82 0.26
N GLU A 246 -3.97 -15.93 -0.41
CA GLU A 246 -3.55 -16.21 -1.77
C GLU A 246 -4.13 -15.20 -2.76
N ALA A 247 -5.42 -14.86 -2.63
CA ALA A 247 -6.05 -13.85 -3.48
C ALA A 247 -5.44 -12.45 -3.30
N ALA A 248 -5.07 -12.06 -2.08
CA ALA A 248 -4.36 -10.81 -1.78
C ALA A 248 -2.97 -10.78 -2.42
N ALA A 249 -2.20 -11.87 -2.29
CA ALA A 249 -0.89 -12.01 -2.92
C ALA A 249 -0.97 -11.96 -4.45
N ARG A 250 -1.93 -12.67 -5.03
CA ARG A 250 -2.20 -12.66 -6.47
C ARG A 250 -2.57 -11.26 -6.97
N TYR A 251 -3.43 -10.55 -6.23
CA TYR A 251 -3.80 -9.17 -6.56
C TYR A 251 -2.55 -8.27 -6.66
N TYR A 252 -1.61 -8.38 -5.71
CA TYR A 252 -0.35 -7.64 -5.79
C TYR A 252 0.46 -8.01 -7.04
N ASP A 253 0.64 -9.31 -7.30
CA ASP A 253 1.45 -9.78 -8.43
C ASP A 253 0.89 -9.35 -9.79
N GLU A 254 -0.44 -9.33 -9.92
CA GLU A 254 -1.17 -9.03 -11.15
C GLU A 254 -1.38 -7.53 -11.39
N HIS A 255 -1.46 -6.71 -10.33
CA HIS A 255 -1.86 -5.31 -10.46
C HIS A 255 -0.90 -4.27 -9.84
N LEU A 256 -0.16 -4.63 -8.79
CA LEU A 256 0.59 -3.66 -7.97
C LEU A 256 2.11 -3.77 -8.11
N SER A 257 2.63 -4.94 -8.49
CA SER A 257 4.07 -5.14 -8.64
C SER A 257 4.65 -4.20 -9.72
N PRO A 258 5.94 -3.79 -9.62
CA PRO A 258 6.56 -2.97 -10.66
C PRO A 258 6.47 -3.61 -12.05
N ALA A 259 6.64 -4.93 -12.13
CA ALA A 259 6.53 -5.67 -13.38
C ALA A 259 5.09 -5.66 -13.94
N ALA A 260 4.08 -5.89 -13.10
CA ALA A 260 2.68 -5.79 -13.53
C ALA A 260 2.32 -4.38 -13.98
N THR A 261 2.76 -3.37 -13.24
CA THR A 261 2.54 -1.95 -13.55
C THR A 261 3.09 -1.61 -14.94
N LEU A 262 4.34 -2.00 -15.22
CA LEU A 262 4.95 -1.75 -16.52
C LEU A 262 4.27 -2.52 -17.64
N ARG A 263 3.94 -3.81 -17.42
CA ARG A 263 3.21 -4.61 -18.41
C ARG A 263 1.86 -3.98 -18.74
N GLY A 264 1.08 -3.61 -17.73
CA GLY A 264 -0.24 -2.99 -17.91
C GLY A 264 -0.15 -1.63 -18.62
N LEU A 265 0.78 -0.77 -18.21
CA LEU A 265 1.00 0.53 -18.83
C LEU A 265 1.39 0.40 -20.31
N LEU A 266 2.31 -0.50 -20.64
CA LEU A 266 2.82 -0.67 -22.00
C LEU A 266 1.90 -1.48 -22.91
N ALA A 267 0.95 -2.23 -22.33
CA ALA A 267 -0.11 -2.92 -23.06
C ALA A 267 -1.26 -2.00 -23.49
N MET A 268 -1.32 -0.77 -22.95
CA MET A 268 -2.31 0.21 -23.41
C MET A 268 -2.18 0.49 -24.92
N PRO A 269 -3.30 0.70 -25.62
CA PRO A 269 -3.27 0.93 -27.06
C PRO A 269 -2.64 2.28 -27.42
N GLY A 270 -1.99 2.32 -28.58
CA GLY A 270 -1.40 3.53 -29.14
C GLY A 270 0.10 3.68 -28.88
N HIS A 271 0.73 4.61 -29.60
CA HIS A 271 2.14 4.94 -29.44
C HIS A 271 2.41 5.81 -28.21
N SER A 272 1.43 6.66 -27.85
CA SER A 272 1.46 7.52 -26.67
C SER A 272 0.36 7.08 -25.70
N VAL A 273 0.76 6.78 -24.47
CA VAL A 273 -0.13 6.38 -23.36
C VAL A 273 -0.07 7.44 -22.26
N ARG A 274 -1.10 7.52 -21.43
CA ARG A 274 -1.12 8.43 -20.27
C ARG A 274 -1.00 7.64 -18.98
N LEU A 275 -0.16 8.08 -18.06
CA LEU A 275 -0.02 7.54 -16.71
C LEU A 275 -0.59 8.55 -15.71
N ARG A 276 -1.72 8.23 -15.09
CA ARG A 276 -2.33 9.04 -14.04
C ARG A 276 -1.56 8.85 -12.74
N LEU A 277 -0.89 9.91 -12.28
CA LEU A 277 -0.23 9.91 -10.97
C LEU A 277 -1.25 10.14 -9.87
N VAL A 278 -1.10 9.40 -8.78
CA VAL A 278 -1.95 9.52 -7.57
C VAL A 278 -3.45 9.50 -7.94
N PRO A 279 -3.93 8.46 -8.65
CA PRO A 279 -5.29 8.41 -9.22
C PRO A 279 -6.41 8.53 -8.18
N PHE A 280 -6.11 8.28 -6.91
CA PHE A 280 -7.01 8.38 -5.76
C PHE A 280 -7.06 9.78 -5.12
N LEU A 281 -6.25 10.75 -5.59
CA LEU A 281 -6.24 12.11 -5.04
C LEU A 281 -7.55 12.82 -5.37
N LYS A 282 -8.22 13.40 -4.37
CA LYS A 282 -9.41 14.22 -4.57
C LYS A 282 -9.09 15.72 -4.39
N PRO A 283 -9.81 16.62 -5.09
CA PRO A 283 -9.74 18.05 -4.80
C PRO A 283 -9.96 18.32 -3.31
N GLY A 284 -9.11 19.16 -2.70
CA GLY A 284 -9.15 19.47 -1.25
C GLY A 284 -8.42 18.45 -0.35
N GLY A 285 -8.00 17.30 -0.87
CA GLY A 285 -7.42 16.20 -0.09
C GLY A 285 -5.92 16.28 0.19
N GLY A 286 -5.34 17.48 0.31
CA GLY A 286 -3.91 17.72 0.59
C GLY A 286 -2.99 17.65 -0.64
N TYR A 287 -1.89 18.42 -0.60
CA TYR A 287 -0.92 18.52 -1.71
C TYR A 287 -0.14 17.21 -1.92
N ALA A 288 0.01 16.82 -3.20
CA ALA A 288 1.08 15.92 -3.64
C ALA A 288 2.43 16.63 -3.52
#